data_AF-A0A9X5UH27-F1
#
_entry.id   AF-A0A9X5UH27-F1
#
_cell.length_a   1.000
_cell.length_b   1.000
_cell.length_c   1.000
_cell.angle_alpha   90.00
_cell.angle_beta   90.00
_cell.angle_gamma   90.00
#
_symmetry.space_group_name_H-M   'P 1'
#
loop_
_entity.id
_entity.type
_entity.pdbx_description
1 polymer ?
#
loop_
_entity_poly.entity_id
_entity_poly.type
_entity_poly.pdbx_seq_one_letter_code
_entity_poly.pdbx_strand_id
1 'polypeptide(L)'
;MRSRDPQRAEDAFGFLAANAAGHVAELVDAFRMETDRGVRYWLLELIALTESEDTLPLLVEQLSNDDESLRRHAANGLKRLGSKPAREALWRARANGQIR
;
A
#
# COMPACT_ATOMS: atom_id res chain seq x y z
N MET A 1 7.39 -13.89 27.86
CA MET A 1 6.45 -12.84 27.40
C MET A 1 7.21 -11.86 26.52
N ARG A 2 6.99 -11.87 25.20
CA ARG A 2 7.55 -10.85 24.31
C ARG A 2 6.78 -9.55 24.58
N SER A 3 7.44 -8.56 25.18
CA SER A 3 6.89 -7.21 25.30
C SER A 3 6.70 -6.68 23.88
N ARG A 4 5.46 -6.66 23.40
CA ARG A 4 5.06 -5.93 22.19
C ARG A 4 5.02 -4.47 22.59
N ASP A 5 6.19 -3.83 22.57
CA ASP A 5 6.30 -2.40 22.73
C ASP A 5 5.85 -1.74 21.41
N PRO A 6 4.67 -1.11 21.37
CA PRO A 6 4.13 -0.53 20.14
C PRO A 6 5.00 0.63 19.62
N GLN A 7 5.70 1.35 20.50
CA GLN A 7 6.59 2.45 20.10
C GLN A 7 7.77 1.92 19.30
N ARG A 8 8.36 0.80 19.71
CA ARG A 8 9.43 0.14 18.95
C ARG A 8 8.98 -0.36 17.58
N ALA A 9 7.73 -0.80 17.46
CA ALA A 9 7.17 -1.22 16.18
C ALA A 9 6.92 -0.01 15.25
N GLU A 10 6.40 1.09 15.78
CA GLU A 10 6.19 2.35 15.05
C GLU A 10 7.53 2.97 14.62
N ASP A 11 8.54 3.01 15.49
CA ASP A 11 9.88 3.51 15.18
C ASP A 11 10.56 2.68 14.08
N ALA A 12 10.44 1.35 14.19
CA ALA A 12 10.95 0.43 13.17
C ALA A 12 10.22 0.61 11.83
N PHE A 13 8.91 0.84 11.87
CA PHE A 13 8.12 1.12 10.67
C PHE A 13 8.51 2.45 10.02
N GLY A 14 8.71 3.50 10.81
CA GLY A 14 9.18 4.79 10.31
C GLY A 14 10.55 4.69 9.63
N PHE A 15 11.47 3.92 10.22
CA PHE A 15 12.77 3.64 9.59
C PHE A 15 12.63 2.85 8.28
N LEU A 16 11.76 1.83 8.24
CA LEU A 16 11.48 1.07 7.02
C LEU A 16 10.88 1.97 5.94
N ALA A 17 9.90 2.81 6.29
CA ALA A 17 9.28 3.76 5.37
C ALA A 17 10.31 4.71 4.75
N ALA A 18 11.26 5.22 5.54
CA ALA A 18 12.33 6.10 5.05
C ALA A 18 13.26 5.42 4.02
N ASN A 19 13.39 4.09 4.05
CA ASN A 19 14.23 3.32 3.14
C ASN A 19 13.43 2.55 2.07
N ALA A 20 12.10 2.54 2.16
CA ALA A 20 11.22 1.69 1.35
C ALA A 20 11.33 1.99 -0.17
N ALA A 21 11.61 3.24 -0.53
CA ALA A 21 11.77 3.63 -1.94
C ALA A 21 12.91 2.89 -2.66
N GLY A 22 13.93 2.42 -1.94
CA GLY A 22 15.03 1.63 -2.50
C GLY A 22 14.69 0.14 -2.72
N HIS A 23 13.53 -0.32 -2.23
CA HIS A 23 13.15 -1.75 -2.18
C HIS A 23 11.73 -1.99 -2.71
N VAL A 24 11.28 -1.17 -3.66
CA VAL A 24 9.91 -1.25 -4.19
C VAL A 24 9.59 -2.64 -4.74
N ALA A 25 10.51 -3.25 -5.49
CA ALA A 25 10.29 -4.56 -6.08
C ALA A 25 10.12 -5.64 -5.00
N GLU A 26 11.01 -5.66 -4.01
CA GLU A 26 10.97 -6.62 -2.91
C GLU A 26 9.72 -6.45 -2.04
N LEU A 27 9.26 -5.22 -1.83
CA LEU A 27 8.00 -4.95 -1.11
C LEU A 27 6.79 -5.44 -1.88
N VAL A 28 6.74 -5.22 -3.20
CA VAL A 28 5.67 -5.73 -4.07
C VAL A 28 5.64 -7.26 -4.05
N ASP A 29 6.80 -7.91 -4.15
CA ASP A 29 6.91 -9.37 -4.09
C ASP A 29 6.48 -9.90 -2.72
N ALA A 30 6.93 -9.26 -1.63
CA ALA A 30 6.52 -9.62 -0.28
C ALA A 30 5.00 -9.51 -0.10
N PHE A 31 4.36 -8.45 -0.61
CA PHE A 31 2.91 -8.29 -0.54
C PHE A 31 2.15 -9.40 -1.27
N ARG A 32 2.70 -9.88 -2.40
CA ARG A 32 2.09 -10.95 -3.20
C ARG A 32 2.22 -12.33 -2.56
N MET A 33 3.30 -12.56 -1.81
CA MET A 33 3.55 -13.84 -1.12
C MET A 33 2.88 -13.91 0.26
N GLU A 34 2.55 -12.77 0.86
CA GLU A 34 1.98 -12.72 2.20
C GLU A 34 0.50 -13.13 2.23
N THR A 35 0.12 -13.88 3.26
CA THR A 35 -1.23 -14.37 3.50
C THR A 35 -1.87 -13.80 4.76
N ASP A 36 -1.07 -13.37 5.74
CA ASP A 36 -1.55 -12.68 6.93
C ASP A 36 -2.08 -11.29 6.57
N ARG A 37 -3.38 -11.08 6.82
CA ARG A 37 -4.05 -9.83 6.46
C ARG A 37 -3.43 -8.60 7.13
N GLY A 38 -3.01 -8.73 8.38
CA GLY A 38 -2.39 -7.62 9.11
C GLY A 38 -1.09 -7.20 8.43
N VAL A 39 -0.21 -8.16 8.14
CA VAL A 39 1.07 -7.90 7.46
C VAL A 39 0.84 -7.34 6.05
N ARG A 40 -0.16 -7.82 5.31
CA ARG A 40 -0.51 -7.26 4.00
C ARG A 40 -0.91 -5.78 4.08
N TYR A 41 -1.59 -5.35 5.13
CA TYR A 41 -1.93 -3.93 5.32
C TYR A 41 -0.67 -3.10 5.50
N TRP A 42 0.23 -3.53 6.38
CA TRP A 42 1.52 -2.86 6.61
C TRP A 42 2.37 -2.79 5.34
N LEU A 43 2.44 -3.88 4.58
CA LEU A 43 3.17 -3.92 3.30
C LEU A 43 2.56 -2.95 2.28
N LEU A 44 1.24 -2.96 2.12
CA LEU A 44 0.57 -2.05 1.18
C LEU A 44 0.70 -0.58 1.60
N GLU A 45 0.72 -0.31 2.90
CA GLU A 45 1.01 1.03 3.43
C GLU A 45 2.45 1.47 3.14
N LEU A 46 3.45 0.61 3.37
CA LEU A 46 4.85 0.91 3.02
C LEU A 46 5.02 1.17 1.52
N ILE A 47 4.42 0.32 0.68
CA ILE A 47 4.42 0.47 -0.77
C ILE A 47 3.83 1.84 -1.15
N ALA A 48 2.69 2.22 -0.56
CA ALA A 48 2.06 3.51 -0.78
C ALA A 48 2.92 4.70 -0.33
N LEU A 49 3.74 4.55 0.71
CA LEU A 49 4.65 5.58 1.21
C LEU A 49 5.90 5.76 0.35
N THR A 50 6.23 4.79 -0.52
CA THR A 50 7.37 4.96 -1.45
C THR A 50 7.12 6.05 -2.49
N GLU A 51 5.85 6.35 -2.77
CA GLU A 51 5.43 7.28 -3.82
C GLU A 51 6.09 6.99 -5.19
N SER A 52 6.52 5.74 -5.41
CA SER A 52 7.13 5.31 -6.66
C SER A 52 6.07 4.93 -7.68
N GLU A 53 6.17 5.44 -8.90
CA GLU A 53 5.30 5.08 -10.03
C GLU A 53 5.34 3.59 -10.35
N ASP A 54 6.41 2.87 -9.99
CA ASP A 54 6.51 1.42 -10.17
C ASP A 54 5.47 0.64 -9.34
N THR A 55 4.90 1.28 -8.30
CA THR A 55 3.84 0.71 -7.47
C THR A 55 2.44 0.85 -8.08
N LEU A 56 2.29 1.71 -9.11
CA LEU A 56 1.01 2.01 -9.73
C LEU A 56 0.23 0.75 -10.15
N PRO A 57 0.83 -0.25 -10.84
CA PRO A 57 0.08 -1.43 -11.27
C PRO A 57 -0.51 -2.21 -10.10
N LEU A 58 0.27 -2.40 -9.02
CA LEU A 58 -0.20 -3.10 -7.82
C LEU A 58 -1.32 -2.31 -7.13
N LEU A 59 -1.14 -1.00 -6.94
CA LEU A 59 -2.16 -0.17 -6.30
C LEU A 59 -3.47 -0.15 -7.11
N VAL A 60 -3.39 -0.13 -8.44
CA VAL A 60 -4.58 -0.22 -9.30
C VAL A 60 -5.26 -1.59 -9.18
N GLU A 61 -4.49 -2.68 -9.15
CA GLU A 61 -5.03 -4.04 -8.93
C GLU A 61 -5.81 -4.11 -7.60
N GLN A 62 -5.23 -3.58 -6.52
CA GLN A 62 -5.83 -3.64 -5.18
C GLN A 62 -7.08 -2.78 -5.01
N LEU A 63 -7.41 -1.87 -5.94
CA LEU A 63 -8.70 -1.18 -5.96
C LEU A 63 -9.89 -2.13 -6.14
N SER A 64 -9.67 -3.33 -6.69
CA SER A 64 -10.72 -4.36 -6.86
C SER A 64 -10.64 -5.48 -5.84
N ASN A 65 -9.82 -5.34 -4.80
CA ASN A 65 -9.66 -6.40 -3.80
C ASN A 65 -10.96 -6.63 -3.03
N ASP A 66 -11.28 -7.87 -2.66
CA ASP A 66 -12.47 -8.17 -1.85
C ASP A 66 -12.41 -7.53 -0.45
N ASP A 67 -11.20 -7.35 0.09
CA ASP A 67 -10.97 -6.69 1.36
C ASP A 67 -11.07 -5.17 1.23
N GLU A 68 -12.09 -4.58 1.86
CA GLU A 68 -12.32 -3.13 1.85
C GLU A 68 -11.13 -2.34 2.41
N SER A 69 -10.41 -2.91 3.38
CA SER A 69 -9.24 -2.25 3.96
C SER A 69 -8.13 -2.13 2.92
N LEU A 70 -7.86 -3.19 2.16
CA LEU A 70 -6.88 -3.14 1.07
C LEU A 70 -7.30 -2.17 -0.03
N ARG A 71 -8.58 -2.14 -0.42
CA ARG A 71 -9.08 -1.14 -1.38
C ARG A 71 -8.83 0.29 -0.91
N ARG A 72 -9.04 0.57 0.37
CA ARG A 72 -8.82 1.89 0.97
C ARG A 72 -7.34 2.28 0.99
N HIS A 73 -6.45 1.37 1.38
CA HIS A 73 -5.00 1.62 1.36
C HIS A 73 -4.49 1.84 -0.06
N ALA A 74 -4.95 1.03 -1.02
CA ALA A 74 -4.65 1.20 -2.43
C ALA A 74 -5.08 2.58 -2.96
N ALA A 75 -6.31 2.99 -2.67
CA ALA A 75 -6.80 4.31 -3.04
C ALA A 75 -5.99 5.44 -2.40
N ASN A 76 -5.54 5.28 -1.15
CA ASN A 76 -4.67 6.26 -0.50
C ASN A 76 -3.28 6.31 -1.13
N GLY A 77 -2.69 5.18 -1.50
CA GLY A 77 -1.43 5.14 -2.25
C GLY A 77 -1.52 5.85 -3.59
N LEU A 78 -2.58 5.61 -4.36
CA LEU A 78 -2.81 6.32 -5.63
C LEU A 78 -3.01 7.84 -5.43
N LYS A 79 -3.63 8.28 -4.33
CA LYS A 79 -3.73 9.71 -4.00
C LYS A 79 -2.36 10.32 -3.72
N ARG A 80 -1.48 9.58 -3.04
CA ARG A 80 -0.11 10.01 -2.73
C ARG A 80 0.74 10.14 -4.00
N LEU A 81 0.67 9.15 -4.90
CA LEU A 81 1.34 9.23 -6.21
C LEU A 81 0.96 10.50 -6.97
N GLY A 82 -0.34 10.83 -7.01
CA GLY A 82 -0.83 12.09 -7.59
C GLY A 82 -0.62 12.24 -9.11
N SER A 83 0.08 11.31 -9.75
CA SER A 83 0.32 11.29 -11.17
C SER A 83 -0.99 11.21 -11.96
N LYS A 84 -0.92 11.62 -13.24
CA LYS A 84 -2.09 11.58 -14.12
C LYS A 84 -2.70 10.15 -14.19
N PRO A 85 -1.91 9.08 -14.41
CA PRO A 85 -2.44 7.71 -14.38
C PRO A 85 -3.10 7.33 -13.05
N ALA A 86 -2.51 7.71 -11.91
CA ALA A 86 -3.07 7.42 -10.59
C ALA A 86 -4.43 8.12 -10.38
N ARG A 87 -4.55 9.38 -10.79
CA ARG A 87 -5.82 10.13 -10.74
C ARG A 87 -6.89 9.54 -11.66
N GLU A 88 -6.51 9.11 -12.86
CA GLU A 88 -7.42 8.43 -13.79
C GLU A 88 -7.92 7.10 -13.23
N ALA A 89 -7.03 6.31 -12.62
CA ALA A 89 -7.41 5.06 -11.97
C ALA A 89 -8.41 5.28 -10.82
N LEU A 90 -8.16 6.28 -9.95
CA LEU A 90 -9.08 6.65 -8.88
C LEU A 90 -10.44 7.10 -9.40
N TRP A 91 -10.47 7.86 -10.50
CA TRP A 91 -11.72 8.29 -11.12
C TRP A 91 -12.54 7.10 -11.65
N ARG A 92 -11.89 6.19 -12.40
CA ARG A 92 -12.53 4.96 -12.89
C ARG A 92 -13.03 4.10 -11.74
N ALA A 93 -12.23 3.97 -10.67
CA ALA A 93 -12.58 3.15 -9.53
C ALA A 93 -13.84 3.65 -8.79
N ARG A 94 -14.01 4.96 -8.66
CA ARG A 94 -15.24 5.55 -8.12
C ARG A 94 -16.42 5.31 -9.05
N ALA A 95 -16.24 5.52 -10.36
CA ALA A 95 -17.30 5.30 -11.35
C ALA A 95 -17.80 3.84 -11.36
N ASN A 96 -16.91 2.89 -11.08
CA ASN A 96 -17.22 1.46 -11.02
C ASN A 96 -17.70 1.00 -9.64
N GLY A 97 -17.81 1.88 -8.64
CA GLY A 97 -18.21 1.51 -7.27
C GLY A 97 -17.17 0.67 -6.51
N GLN A 98 -15.93 0.61 -7.00
CA GLN A 98 -14.82 -0.14 -6.38
C GLN A 98 -14.37 0.54 -5.07
N ILE A 99 -14.40 1.87 -5.06
CA ILE A 99 -14.10 2.71 -3.90
C ILE A 99 -15.15 3.81 -3.74
N ARG A 100 -15.32 4.29 -2.51
CA ARG A 100 -16.25 5.36 -2.15
C ARG A 100 -15.58 6.74 -2.24
#